data_AF-A0A3L5TPZ6-F1
#
_entry.id   AF-A0A3L5TPZ6-F1
#
_cell.length_a   1.000
_cell.length_b   1.000
_cell.length_c   1.000
_cell.angle_alpha   90.00
_cell.angle_beta   90.00
_cell.angle_gamma   90.00
#
_symmetry.space_group_name_H-M   'P 1'
#
loop_
_entity.id
_entity.type
_entity.pdbx_description
1 polymer ?
#
loop_
_entity_poly.entity_id
_entity_poly.type
_entity_poly.pdbx_seq_one_letter_code
_entity_poly.pdbx_strand_id
1 'polypeptide(L)'
;SPKITEIWLSSNNESSGLSTPTTYNFNEEVIVKITLRIESKPRNATAESGTIGTKVGTEESIVLNFISFPAPNVTWLRVTSFKWTILKERYDYKHKINSKIHIRTEEDFGVYGIKICNQFGCIVENITLKPQDKPETPKNFSVETATFRSLNISWIAGFNGGHEQTFSV
;
A
#
# COMPACT_ATOMS: atom_id res chain seq x y z
N SER A 1 -14.25 15.60 1.09
CA SER A 1 -13.14 16.27 1.80
C SER A 1 -12.88 15.56 3.12
N PRO A 2 -11.62 15.33 3.53
CA PRO A 2 -11.32 14.74 4.84
C PRO A 2 -11.83 15.64 5.97
N LYS A 3 -12.39 15.04 7.02
CA LYS A 3 -12.84 15.76 8.23
C LYS A 3 -11.92 15.40 9.39
N ILE A 4 -11.45 16.41 10.12
CA ILE A 4 -10.81 16.21 11.42
C ILE A 4 -11.92 15.83 12.39
N THR A 5 -11.82 14.67 13.03
CA THR A 5 -12.87 14.17 13.93
C THR A 5 -12.45 14.17 15.38
N GLU A 6 -11.14 14.02 15.68
CA GLU A 6 -10.61 14.07 17.04
C GLU A 6 -9.24 14.75 17.09
N ILE A 7 -9.02 15.52 18.16
CA ILE A 7 -7.73 16.12 18.52
C ILE A 7 -7.36 15.59 19.92
N TRP A 8 -6.26 14.87 20.03
CA TRP A 8 -5.74 14.42 21.33
C TRP A 8 -4.55 15.27 21.75
N LEU A 9 -4.57 15.76 22.99
CA LEU A 9 -3.46 16.47 23.62
C LEU A 9 -2.95 15.60 24.77
N SER A 10 -1.70 15.16 24.69
CA SER A 10 -1.04 14.51 25.83
C SER A 10 0.21 15.28 26.22
N SER A 11 0.33 15.58 27.50
CA SER A 11 1.60 15.99 28.11
C SER A 11 2.26 14.78 28.77
N ASN A 12 3.52 14.90 29.17
CA ASN A 12 4.22 13.84 29.89
C ASN A 12 3.56 13.49 31.24
N ASN A 13 2.67 14.35 31.75
CA ASN A 13 2.00 14.16 33.04
C ASN A 13 0.53 13.75 32.93
N GLU A 14 -0.18 13.99 31.83
CA GLU A 14 -1.58 13.54 31.65
C GLU A 14 -1.96 13.38 30.18
N SER A 15 -2.72 12.31 29.86
CA SER A 15 -3.41 12.14 28.59
C SER A 15 -4.84 12.67 28.69
N SER A 16 -5.17 13.76 27.98
CA SER A 16 -6.55 14.28 27.94
C SER A 16 -7.11 14.17 26.53
N GLY A 17 -8.24 13.47 26.40
CA GLY A 17 -9.05 13.52 25.20
C GLY A 17 -9.81 14.82 25.16
N LEU A 18 -9.58 15.64 24.13
CA LEU A 18 -10.18 16.96 24.06
C LEU A 18 -10.95 17.13 22.76
N SER A 19 -12.28 17.08 22.84
CA SER A 19 -13.17 17.38 21.72
C SER A 19 -13.62 18.86 21.67
N THR A 20 -13.21 19.69 22.63
CA THR A 20 -13.54 21.13 22.68
C THR A 20 -12.29 21.97 22.96
N PRO A 21 -12.14 23.18 22.39
CA PRO A 21 -10.97 24.01 22.66
C PRO A 21 -10.98 24.48 24.12
N THR A 22 -10.10 23.91 24.94
CA THR A 22 -9.84 24.35 26.31
C THR A 22 -8.53 25.11 26.33
N THR A 23 -8.55 26.31 26.88
CA THR A 23 -7.35 27.13 27.09
C THR A 23 -6.54 26.54 28.24
N TYR A 24 -5.29 26.14 27.98
CA TYR A 24 -4.35 25.72 29.02
C TYR A 24 -3.33 26.84 29.26
N ASN A 25 -3.14 27.22 30.53
CA ASN A 25 -2.08 28.13 30.93
C ASN A 25 -0.91 27.27 31.44
N PHE A 26 0.21 27.27 30.72
CA PHE A 26 1.40 26.52 31.11
C PHE A 26 2.37 27.48 31.80
N ASN A 27 2.61 27.24 33.10
CA ASN A 27 3.58 28.01 33.88
C ASN A 27 5.02 27.51 33.70
N GLU A 28 5.22 26.47 32.88
CA GLU A 28 6.50 25.81 32.58
C GLU A 28 6.56 25.40 31.09
N GLU A 29 7.76 25.12 30.59
CA GLU A 29 7.98 24.62 29.22
C GLU A 29 7.50 23.16 29.12
N VAL A 30 6.33 22.93 28.52
CA VAL A 30 5.71 21.61 28.37
C VAL A 30 5.76 21.14 26.91
N ILE A 31 6.24 19.91 26.69
CA ILE A 31 6.12 19.23 25.38
C ILE A 31 4.69 18.69 25.25
N VAL A 32 3.91 19.27 24.35
CA VAL A 32 2.56 18.82 24.01
C VAL A 32 2.62 17.94 22.75
N LYS A 33 2.14 16.70 22.84
CA LYS A 33 1.93 15.85 21.65
C LYS A 33 0.49 16.06 21.16
N ILE A 34 0.37 16.54 19.93
CA ILE A 34 -0.91 16.67 19.22
C ILE A 34 -1.07 15.46 18.30
N THR A 35 -2.16 14.70 18.48
CA THR A 35 -2.53 13.62 17.55
C THR A 35 -3.83 13.96 16.85
N LEU A 36 -3.78 14.07 15.51
CA LEU A 36 -4.95 14.30 14.67
C LEU A 36 -5.47 12.98 14.11
N ARG A 37 -6.75 12.68 14.35
CA ARG A 37 -7.42 11.51 13.76
C ARG A 37 -8.32 11.97 12.62
N ILE A 38 -8.10 11.40 11.43
CA ILE A 38 -8.84 11.76 10.21
C ILE A 38 -9.65 10.54 9.76
N GLU A 39 -10.95 10.62 9.95
CA GLU A 39 -11.89 9.66 9.36
C GLU A 39 -11.90 9.81 7.84
N SER A 40 -11.61 8.70 7.18
CA SER A 40 -11.49 8.66 5.74
C SER A 40 -11.72 7.26 5.22
N LYS A 41 -12.24 7.18 3.99
CA LYS A 41 -12.23 5.93 3.23
C LYS A 41 -10.79 5.41 3.11
N PRO A 42 -10.61 4.10 2.90
CA PRO A 42 -9.28 3.55 2.70
C PRO A 42 -8.55 4.25 1.54
N ARG A 43 -7.24 4.41 1.70
CA ARG A 43 -6.33 4.91 0.67
C ARG A 43 -5.04 4.10 0.70
N ASN A 44 -4.50 3.80 -0.46
CA ASN A 44 -3.23 3.08 -0.55
C ASN A 44 -2.08 3.91 0.02
N ALA A 45 -1.24 3.25 0.83
CA ALA A 45 -0.05 3.86 1.40
C ALA A 45 1.22 3.52 0.58
N THR A 46 1.20 2.46 -0.24
CA THR A 46 2.36 2.06 -1.05
C THR A 46 1.93 1.34 -2.34
N ALA A 47 2.58 1.67 -3.46
CA ALA A 47 2.40 1.05 -4.76
C ALA A 47 3.30 -0.19 -4.90
N GLU A 48 2.96 -1.29 -4.23
CA GLU A 48 3.49 -2.63 -4.57
C GLU A 48 2.49 -3.44 -5.40
N SER A 49 1.39 -2.81 -5.80
CA SER A 49 0.47 -3.35 -6.80
C SER A 49 1.00 -3.00 -8.19
N GLY A 50 1.32 -4.03 -8.97
CA GLY A 50 1.60 -3.84 -10.39
C GLY A 50 1.39 -5.14 -11.14
N THR A 51 2.30 -6.10 -10.97
CA THR A 51 2.23 -7.42 -11.60
C THR A 51 3.23 -8.33 -10.90
N ILE A 52 2.86 -9.57 -10.62
CA ILE A 52 3.73 -10.60 -10.05
C ILE A 52 3.88 -11.69 -11.10
N GLY A 53 5.13 -12.02 -11.42
CA GLY A 53 5.44 -13.15 -12.29
C GLY A 53 5.79 -14.38 -11.49
N THR A 54 5.14 -15.50 -11.76
CA THR A 54 5.35 -16.74 -11.01
C THR A 54 5.04 -17.98 -11.84
N LYS A 55 5.28 -19.18 -11.30
CA LYS A 55 5.07 -20.46 -11.99
C LYS A 55 3.93 -21.25 -11.36
N VAL A 56 3.37 -22.18 -12.12
CA VAL A 56 2.48 -23.20 -11.54
C VAL A 56 3.26 -24.02 -10.50
N GLY A 57 2.62 -24.30 -9.37
CA GLY A 57 3.16 -25.02 -8.22
C GLY A 57 3.72 -24.13 -7.11
N THR A 58 3.73 -22.81 -7.26
CA THR A 58 4.26 -21.87 -6.25
C THR A 58 3.15 -21.31 -5.35
N GLU A 59 3.57 -20.73 -4.22
CA GLU A 59 2.73 -19.93 -3.33
C GLU A 59 3.29 -18.50 -3.29
N GLU A 60 2.49 -17.53 -3.73
CA GLU A 60 2.86 -16.12 -3.72
C GLU A 60 2.27 -15.38 -2.52
N SER A 61 3.10 -14.55 -1.88
CA SER A 61 2.67 -13.69 -0.78
C SER A 61 2.29 -12.31 -1.29
N ILE A 62 1.02 -11.98 -1.13
CA ILE A 62 0.48 -10.67 -1.42
C ILE A 62 0.51 -9.82 -0.16
N VAL A 63 1.20 -8.68 -0.24
CA VAL A 63 1.26 -7.68 0.81
C VAL A 63 0.69 -6.37 0.30
N LEU A 64 -0.28 -5.82 1.01
CA LEU A 64 -0.86 -4.52 0.70
C LEU A 64 -0.92 -3.63 1.93
N ASN A 65 -0.34 -2.44 1.84
CA ASN A 65 -0.33 -1.43 2.89
C ASN A 65 -1.27 -0.30 2.54
N PHE A 66 -2.16 0.03 3.46
CA PHE A 66 -3.15 1.10 3.27
C PHE A 66 -3.44 1.82 4.58
N ILE A 67 -3.95 3.03 4.43
CA ILE A 67 -4.42 3.87 5.52
C ILE A 67 -5.93 3.94 5.47
N SER A 68 -6.58 3.72 6.60
CA SER A 68 -8.02 3.86 6.73
C SER A 68 -8.40 4.07 8.18
N PHE A 69 -9.34 4.97 8.42
CA PHE A 69 -9.95 5.09 9.72
C PHE A 69 -11.44 5.41 9.56
N PRO A 70 -12.37 4.65 10.17
CA PRO A 70 -12.21 3.43 10.97
C PRO A 70 -11.56 2.24 10.23
N ALA A 71 -11.25 1.19 10.99
CA ALA A 71 -10.72 -0.07 10.45
C ALA A 71 -11.65 -0.63 9.36
N PRO A 72 -11.13 -1.13 8.23
CA PRO A 72 -11.97 -1.55 7.12
C PRO A 72 -12.24 -3.05 7.13
N ASN A 73 -13.19 -3.45 6.29
CA ASN A 73 -13.39 -4.82 5.85
C ASN A 73 -12.70 -5.02 4.48
N VAL A 74 -12.19 -6.23 4.24
CA VAL A 74 -11.46 -6.62 3.03
C VAL A 74 -12.18 -7.80 2.38
N THR A 75 -12.38 -7.74 1.07
CA THR A 75 -13.05 -8.78 0.30
C THR A 75 -12.37 -8.95 -1.05
N TRP A 76 -12.07 -10.18 -1.44
CA TRP A 76 -11.56 -10.49 -2.78
C TRP A 76 -12.71 -10.53 -3.79
N LEU A 77 -12.54 -9.89 -4.94
CA LEU A 77 -13.54 -9.82 -6.02
C LEU A 77 -13.57 -11.09 -6.86
N ARG A 78 -12.41 -11.70 -7.07
CA ARG A 78 -12.32 -13.04 -7.66
C ARG A 78 -12.54 -14.06 -6.54
N VAL A 79 -13.46 -15.01 -6.76
CA VAL A 79 -13.71 -16.09 -5.79
C VAL A 79 -12.44 -16.92 -5.69
N THR A 80 -11.85 -16.93 -4.50
CA THR A 80 -10.66 -17.71 -4.20
C THR A 80 -10.81 -18.32 -2.82
N SER A 81 -10.27 -19.52 -2.63
CA SER A 81 -10.25 -20.19 -1.32
C SER A 81 -9.05 -19.76 -0.46
N PHE A 82 -8.54 -18.54 -0.65
CA PHE A 82 -7.28 -18.09 -0.03
C PHE A 82 -7.49 -17.56 1.38
N LYS A 83 -6.57 -17.95 2.28
CA LYS A 83 -6.49 -17.39 3.62
C LYS A 83 -5.84 -16.01 3.55
N TRP A 84 -6.37 -15.06 4.31
CA TRP A 84 -5.78 -13.73 4.46
C TRP A 84 -6.00 -13.21 5.87
N THR A 85 -5.14 -12.29 6.29
CA THR A 85 -5.23 -11.61 7.59
C THR A 85 -4.99 -10.11 7.42
N ILE A 86 -5.69 -9.31 8.22
CA ILE A 86 -5.40 -7.87 8.38
C ILE A 86 -4.60 -7.70 9.67
N LEU A 87 -3.43 -7.12 9.55
CA LEU A 87 -2.61 -6.72 10.68
C LEU A 87 -2.74 -5.21 10.86
N LYS A 88 -3.13 -4.80 12.08
CA LYS A 88 -3.07 -3.40 12.52
C LYS A 88 -1.65 -3.08 12.96
N GLU A 89 -1.10 -1.96 12.49
CA GLU A 89 0.25 -1.52 12.88
C GLU A 89 0.24 -0.73 14.20
N ARG A 90 1.35 -0.04 14.50
CA ARG A 90 1.50 0.88 15.64
C ARG A 90 0.32 1.86 15.77
N TYR A 91 -0.25 2.28 14.65
CA TYR A 91 -1.37 3.20 14.60
C TYR A 91 -2.63 2.53 14.07
N ASP A 92 -3.78 2.86 14.65
CA ASP A 92 -5.09 2.34 14.30
C ASP A 92 -5.61 2.71 12.91
N TYR A 93 -4.97 3.69 12.27
CA TYR A 93 -5.24 4.08 10.91
C TYR A 93 -4.35 3.36 9.88
N LYS A 94 -3.29 2.65 10.29
CA LYS A 94 -2.39 1.91 9.39
C LYS A 94 -2.65 0.42 9.45
N HIS A 95 -2.83 -0.16 8.27
CA HIS A 95 -3.21 -1.56 8.13
C HIS A 95 -2.41 -2.24 7.02
N LYS A 96 -2.13 -3.52 7.24
CA LYS A 96 -1.42 -4.39 6.30
C LYS A 96 -2.25 -5.65 6.05
N ILE A 97 -2.61 -5.91 4.80
CA ILE A 97 -3.13 -7.21 4.38
C ILE A 97 -1.94 -8.12 4.06
N ASN A 98 -1.98 -9.34 4.57
CA ASN A 98 -1.14 -10.43 4.10
C ASN A 98 -2.04 -11.56 3.59
N SER A 99 -1.85 -11.96 2.34
CA SER A 99 -2.56 -13.09 1.74
C SER A 99 -1.59 -13.99 1.00
N LYS A 100 -1.94 -15.27 0.89
CA LYS A 100 -1.16 -16.27 0.17
C LYS A 100 -2.01 -16.88 -0.94
N ILE A 101 -1.51 -16.78 -2.16
CA ILE A 101 -2.16 -17.31 -3.36
C ILE A 101 -1.35 -18.52 -3.83
N HIS A 102 -2.01 -19.67 -3.94
CA HIS A 102 -1.39 -20.87 -4.53
C HIS A 102 -1.74 -20.92 -6.01
N ILE A 103 -0.73 -21.03 -6.86
CA ILE A 103 -0.90 -21.15 -8.31
C ILE A 103 -0.87 -22.64 -8.64
N ARG A 104 -2.04 -23.27 -8.76
CA ARG A 104 -2.17 -24.72 -9.01
C ARG A 104 -2.27 -25.04 -10.50
N THR A 105 -2.85 -24.14 -11.26
CA THR A 105 -3.08 -24.30 -12.69
C THR A 105 -2.87 -22.98 -13.41
N GLU A 106 -2.77 -23.04 -14.74
CA GLU A 106 -2.70 -21.83 -15.58
C GLU A 106 -3.95 -20.93 -15.42
N GLU A 107 -5.09 -21.49 -15.01
CA GLU A 107 -6.31 -20.72 -14.75
C GLU A 107 -6.16 -19.81 -13.53
N ASP A 108 -5.23 -20.07 -12.62
CA ASP A 108 -4.96 -19.21 -11.47
C ASP A 108 -4.22 -17.90 -11.86
N PHE A 109 -3.75 -17.76 -13.09
CA PHE A 109 -3.22 -16.48 -13.56
C PHE A 109 -4.34 -15.48 -13.87
N GLY A 110 -3.99 -14.19 -13.97
CA GLY A 110 -4.91 -13.11 -14.28
C GLY A 110 -5.02 -12.06 -13.18
N VAL A 111 -6.07 -11.24 -13.26
CA VAL A 111 -6.27 -10.09 -12.38
C VAL A 111 -7.10 -10.46 -11.16
N TYR A 112 -6.56 -10.15 -9.98
CA TYR A 112 -7.23 -10.31 -8.71
C TYR A 112 -7.53 -8.93 -8.12
N GLY A 113 -8.81 -8.63 -7.95
CA GLY A 113 -9.26 -7.40 -7.29
C GLY A 113 -9.45 -7.60 -5.80
N ILE A 114 -8.95 -6.67 -4.99
CA ILE A 114 -9.11 -6.60 -3.54
C ILE A 114 -9.94 -5.37 -3.22
N LYS A 115 -11.17 -5.56 -2.75
CA LYS A 115 -12.06 -4.48 -2.33
C LYS A 115 -11.89 -4.22 -0.84
N ILE A 116 -11.60 -2.97 -0.49
CA ILE A 116 -11.35 -2.53 0.88
C ILE A 116 -12.35 -1.43 1.21
N CYS A 117 -13.16 -1.62 2.24
CA CYS A 117 -14.28 -0.73 2.55
C CYS A 117 -14.35 -0.36 4.03
N ASN A 118 -14.73 0.88 4.31
CA ASN A 118 -15.28 1.28 5.60
C ASN A 118 -16.56 2.11 5.38
N GLN A 119 -17.14 2.65 6.46
CA GLN A 119 -18.37 3.45 6.39
C GLN A 119 -18.24 4.74 5.53
N PHE A 120 -17.02 5.17 5.22
CA PHE A 120 -16.75 6.36 4.39
C PHE A 120 -16.53 6.04 2.92
N GLY A 121 -16.49 4.75 2.54
CA GLY A 121 -16.41 4.30 1.17
C GLY A 121 -15.41 3.16 0.97
N CYS A 122 -15.14 2.86 -0.30
CA CYS A 122 -14.29 1.75 -0.71
C CYS A 122 -13.20 2.18 -1.70
N ILE A 123 -12.15 1.37 -1.78
CA ILE A 123 -11.20 1.31 -2.88
C ILE A 123 -11.10 -0.12 -3.40
N VAL A 124 -10.59 -0.27 -4.62
CA VAL A 124 -10.31 -1.57 -5.23
C VAL A 124 -8.89 -1.55 -5.73
N GLU A 125 -8.10 -2.51 -5.28
CA GLU A 125 -6.71 -2.69 -5.69
C GLU A 125 -6.57 -3.96 -6.51
N ASN A 126 -5.89 -3.85 -7.65
CA ASN A 126 -5.75 -4.97 -8.57
C ASN A 126 -4.33 -5.52 -8.51
N ILE A 127 -4.22 -6.85 -8.55
CA ILE A 127 -2.94 -7.55 -8.64
C ILE A 127 -3.01 -8.45 -9.85
N THR A 128 -2.07 -8.31 -10.76
CA THR A 128 -1.98 -9.18 -11.93
C THR A 128 -0.98 -10.29 -11.65
N LEU A 129 -1.43 -11.53 -11.61
CA LEU A 129 -0.55 -12.70 -11.65
C LEU A 129 -0.31 -13.06 -13.12
N LYS A 130 0.95 -13.14 -13.51
CA LYS A 130 1.37 -13.62 -14.83
C LYS A 130 2.26 -14.86 -14.69
N PRO A 131 2.24 -15.78 -15.66
CA PRO A 131 3.30 -16.75 -15.81
C PRO A 131 4.65 -16.03 -15.88
N GLN A 132 5.66 -16.63 -15.27
CA GLN A 132 7.04 -16.18 -15.41
C GLN A 132 7.45 -16.29 -16.87
N ASP A 133 8.05 -15.23 -17.39
CA ASP A 133 8.43 -15.10 -18.80
C ASP A 133 9.73 -14.29 -18.91
N LYS A 134 10.25 -14.11 -20.12
CA LYS A 134 11.31 -13.14 -20.38
C LYS A 134 10.81 -11.70 -20.11
N PRO A 135 11.70 -10.77 -19.74
CA PRO A 135 11.33 -9.36 -19.62
C PRO A 135 10.71 -8.81 -20.91
N GLU A 136 9.71 -7.95 -20.77
CA GLU A 136 9.11 -7.23 -21.89
C GLU A 136 10.09 -6.20 -22.46
N THR A 137 10.03 -5.98 -23.77
CA THR A 137 10.83 -4.96 -24.45
C THR A 137 10.51 -3.58 -23.87
N PRO A 138 11.52 -2.79 -23.46
CA PRO A 138 11.32 -1.40 -23.03
C PRO A 138 10.61 -0.56 -24.09
N LYS A 139 9.84 0.43 -23.63
CA LYS A 139 9.06 1.34 -24.49
C LYS A 139 9.55 2.77 -24.35
N ASN A 140 9.18 3.63 -25.31
CA ASN A 140 9.46 5.07 -25.28
C ASN A 140 10.94 5.39 -25.03
N PHE A 141 11.81 4.84 -25.88
CA PHE A 141 13.22 5.17 -25.86
C PHE A 141 13.42 6.64 -26.22
N SER A 142 14.19 7.37 -25.41
CA SER A 142 14.52 8.78 -25.65
C SER A 142 15.96 9.08 -25.28
N VAL A 143 16.56 10.05 -25.97
CA VAL A 143 17.85 10.64 -25.59
C VAL A 143 17.57 11.92 -24.81
N GLU A 144 17.95 11.93 -23.54
CA GLU A 144 17.74 13.07 -22.64
C GLU A 144 18.82 14.13 -22.86
N THR A 145 20.08 13.72 -22.89
CA THR A 145 21.21 14.62 -23.13
C THR A 145 22.30 13.93 -23.94
N ALA A 146 23.01 14.74 -24.74
CA ALA A 146 24.13 14.29 -25.52
C ALA A 146 25.33 15.23 -25.30
N THR A 147 26.48 14.65 -24.99
CA THR A 147 27.78 15.33 -25.01
C THR A 147 28.65 14.71 -26.09
N PHE A 148 29.83 15.28 -26.31
CA PHE A 148 30.79 14.70 -27.24
C PHE A 148 31.36 13.33 -26.79
N ARG A 149 31.15 12.90 -25.53
CA ARG A 149 31.65 11.62 -25.00
C ARG A 149 30.58 10.71 -24.39
N SER A 150 29.35 11.19 -24.21
CA SER A 150 28.32 10.44 -23.49
C SER A 150 26.92 10.77 -23.98
N LEU A 151 26.02 9.81 -23.82
CA LEU A 151 24.59 9.96 -24.01
C LEU A 151 23.89 9.57 -22.71
N ASN A 152 22.91 10.37 -22.30
CA ASN A 152 21.95 9.96 -21.30
C ASN A 152 20.65 9.59 -22.01
N ILE A 153 20.11 8.42 -21.70
CA ILE A 153 18.93 7.87 -22.36
C ILE A 153 17.91 7.45 -21.31
N SER A 154 16.64 7.50 -21.68
CA SER A 154 15.52 7.07 -20.84
C SER A 154 14.62 6.11 -21.60
N TRP A 155 13.91 5.27 -20.84
CA TRP A 155 12.89 4.36 -21.35
C TRP A 155 11.88 4.05 -20.26
N ILE A 156 10.72 3.54 -20.69
CA ILE A 156 9.69 2.99 -19.80
C ILE A 156 9.89 1.48 -19.73
N ALA A 157 10.13 0.97 -18.52
CA ALA A 157 10.23 -0.46 -18.27
C ALA A 157 8.86 -1.14 -18.43
N GLY A 158 8.86 -2.33 -19.04
CA GLY A 158 7.71 -3.23 -19.06
C GLY A 158 7.76 -4.21 -17.88
N PHE A 159 6.98 -5.28 -17.97
CA PHE A 159 7.07 -6.37 -17.01
C PHE A 159 8.46 -7.02 -17.05
N ASN A 160 9.09 -7.21 -15.88
CA ASN A 160 10.46 -7.74 -15.76
C ASN A 160 10.56 -9.26 -15.94
N GLY A 161 9.45 -9.95 -16.26
CA GLY A 161 9.41 -11.39 -16.43
C GLY A 161 9.20 -12.19 -15.15
N GLY A 162 9.27 -11.56 -13.96
CA GLY A 162 9.08 -12.25 -12.67
C GLY A 162 10.29 -13.03 -12.16
N HIS A 163 11.45 -12.91 -12.80
CA HIS A 163 12.70 -13.48 -12.27
C HIS A 163 13.30 -12.56 -11.19
N GLU A 164 13.96 -13.13 -10.18
CA GLU A 164 14.83 -12.33 -9.31
C GLU A 164 15.96 -11.71 -10.14
N GLN A 165 16.16 -10.41 -9.97
CA GLN A 165 17.19 -9.66 -10.68
C GLN A 165 18.21 -9.12 -9.69
N THR A 166 19.49 -9.37 -9.96
CA THR A 166 20.61 -8.76 -9.23
C THR A 166 21.34 -7.81 -10.16
N PHE A 167 21.73 -6.64 -9.64
CA PHE A 167 22.61 -5.72 -10.32
C PHE A 167 23.87 -5.53 -9.48
N SER A 168 25.02 -5.69 -10.12
CA SER A 168 26.32 -5.36 -9.53
C SER A 168 26.80 -4.07 -10.17
N VAL A 169 27.21 -3.10 -9.34
CA VAL A 169 27.82 -1.83 -9.76
C VAL A 169 29.32 -1.93 -9.55
#